data_AF-A0A9E0PYT6-F1
#
_entry.id   AF-A0A9E0PYT6-F1
#
_cell.length_a   1.000
_cell.length_b   1.000
_cell.length_c   1.000
_cell.angle_alpha   90.00
_cell.angle_beta   90.00
_cell.angle_gamma   90.00
#
_symmetry.space_group_name_H-M   'P 1'
#
loop_
_entity.id
_entity.type
_entity.pdbx_description
1 polymer ?
#
loop_
_entity_poly.entity_id
_entity_poly.type
_entity_poly.pdbx_seq_one_letter_code
_entity_poly.pdbx_strand_id
1 'polypeptide(L)'
;MNELVPIGAIALLSVPVLIGMRLMHRIEDNPQPVYFNEPPPKVYAAIKRVLAGFHMGEHHYRIVMADPAKLSLRAVMEWRDRESRDLLFLNPQGYKLNQILLDVFVSLDRETKQTRVQFVWTIYALFFRGRVRLIQRVTNQVLQSELASMSASAVTK
;
A
#
# COMPACT_ATOMS: atom_id res chain seq x y z
N MET A 1 -3.95 54.59 -10.21
CA MET A 1 -4.75 53.79 -9.26
C MET A 1 -4.49 52.34 -9.58
N ASN A 2 -3.59 51.68 -8.83
CA ASN A 2 -3.28 50.26 -9.02
C ASN A 2 -4.24 49.43 -8.18
N GLU A 3 -5.10 48.67 -8.84
CA GLU A 3 -5.95 47.68 -8.19
C GLU A 3 -5.06 46.55 -7.65
N LEU A 4 -4.91 46.52 -6.32
CA LEU A 4 -4.42 45.36 -5.60
C LEU A 4 -5.49 44.27 -5.75
N VAL A 5 -5.33 43.41 -6.76
CA VAL A 5 -6.10 42.17 -6.87
C VAL A 5 -5.93 41.40 -5.56
N PRO A 6 -7.00 41.09 -4.82
CA PRO A 6 -6.87 40.44 -3.53
C PRO A 6 -6.39 39.00 -3.75
N ILE A 7 -5.13 38.76 -3.40
CA ILE A 7 -4.45 37.45 -3.43
C ILE A 7 -5.27 36.35 -2.71
N GLY A 8 -6.18 36.74 -1.81
CA GLY A 8 -7.10 35.84 -1.12
C GLY A 8 -8.07 35.05 -2.02
N ALA A 9 -8.48 35.59 -3.17
CA ALA A 9 -9.45 34.91 -4.05
C ALA A 9 -8.82 33.72 -4.82
N ILE A 10 -7.54 33.81 -5.16
CA ILE A 10 -6.81 32.76 -5.91
C ILE A 10 -6.43 31.59 -4.97
N ALA A 11 -6.11 31.89 -3.70
CA ALA A 11 -5.82 30.88 -2.69
C ALA A 11 -7.06 30.02 -2.34
N LEU A 12 -8.27 30.60 -2.34
CA LEU A 12 -9.52 29.88 -2.04
C LEU A 12 -10.00 28.97 -3.18
N LEU A 13 -9.69 29.31 -4.44
CA LEU A 13 -10.05 28.48 -5.61
C LEU A 13 -9.09 27.30 -5.86
N SER A 14 -7.87 27.38 -5.35
CA SER A 14 -6.86 26.32 -5.49
C SER A 14 -6.98 25.23 -4.41
N VAL A 15 -7.59 25.54 -3.25
CA VAL A 15 -7.82 24.56 -2.17
C VAL A 15 -8.71 23.39 -2.60
N PRO A 16 -9.87 23.59 -3.27
CA PRO A 16 -10.69 22.49 -3.79
C PRO A 16 -9.94 21.63 -4.82
N VAL A 17 -9.12 22.26 -5.68
CA VAL A 17 -8.30 21.56 -6.68
C VAL A 17 -7.24 20.69 -6.00
N LEU A 18 -6.54 21.22 -4.99
CA LEU A 18 -5.55 20.49 -4.21
C LEU A 18 -6.17 19.33 -3.40
N ILE A 19 -7.35 19.55 -2.82
CA ILE A 19 -8.13 18.51 -2.14
C ILE A 19 -8.54 17.43 -3.15
N GLY A 20 -9.06 17.81 -4.31
CA GLY A 20 -9.46 16.91 -5.39
C GLY A 20 -8.29 16.07 -5.90
N MET A 21 -7.14 16.70 -6.17
CA MET A 21 -5.91 15.99 -6.55
C MET A 21 -5.46 15.02 -5.48
N ARG A 22 -5.47 15.42 -4.21
CA ARG A 22 -5.09 14.55 -3.08
C ARG A 22 -6.04 13.36 -2.94
N LEU A 23 -7.34 13.57 -3.17
CA LEU A 23 -8.34 12.50 -3.11
C LEU A 23 -8.18 11.53 -4.29
N MET A 24 -8.00 12.04 -5.50
CA MET A 24 -7.74 11.23 -6.71
C MET A 24 -6.49 10.39 -6.51
N HIS A 25 -5.41 10.99 -6.01
CA HIS A 25 -4.20 10.25 -5.70
C HIS A 25 -4.39 9.19 -4.62
N ARG A 26 -5.22 9.46 -3.60
CA ARG A 26 -5.54 8.43 -2.59
C ARG A 26 -6.28 7.25 -3.22
N ILE A 27 -7.19 7.50 -4.17
CA ILE A 27 -7.93 6.45 -4.87
C ILE A 27 -7.01 5.67 -5.81
N GLU A 28 -6.12 6.35 -6.53
CA GLU A 28 -5.14 5.71 -7.42
C GLU A 28 -4.13 4.86 -6.64
N ASP A 29 -3.67 5.36 -5.49
CA ASP A 29 -2.67 4.70 -4.67
C ASP A 29 -3.28 3.53 -3.85
N ASN A 30 -4.60 3.55 -3.59
CA ASN A 30 -5.29 2.54 -2.78
C ASN A 30 -6.37 1.82 -3.60
N PRO A 31 -6.08 0.61 -4.12
CA PRO A 31 -7.00 -0.12 -4.97
C PRO A 31 -8.24 -0.58 -4.19
N GLN A 32 -9.28 -0.99 -4.91
CA GLN A 32 -10.44 -1.64 -4.30
C GLN A 32 -10.03 -2.89 -3.51
N PRO A 33 -10.77 -3.24 -2.44
CA PRO A 33 -10.53 -4.47 -1.69
C PRO A 33 -10.60 -5.70 -2.59
N VAL A 34 -9.77 -6.69 -2.28
CA VAL A 34 -9.74 -7.98 -2.98
C VAL A 34 -10.48 -9.01 -2.14
N TYR A 35 -11.21 -9.92 -2.78
CA TYR A 35 -12.02 -10.94 -2.13
C TYR A 35 -11.47 -12.34 -2.42
N PHE A 36 -11.48 -13.18 -1.39
CA PHE A 36 -10.99 -14.56 -1.42
C PHE A 36 -12.00 -15.49 -0.78
N ASN A 37 -12.06 -16.75 -1.25
CA ASN A 37 -12.96 -17.76 -0.70
C ASN A 37 -12.36 -18.48 0.52
N GLU A 38 -11.05 -18.37 0.71
CA GLU A 38 -10.31 -18.93 1.82
C GLU A 38 -10.61 -18.21 3.14
N PRO A 39 -10.45 -18.86 4.31
CA PRO A 39 -10.72 -18.22 5.60
C PRO A 39 -9.70 -17.11 5.95
N PRO A 40 -10.10 -16.06 6.70
CA PRO A 40 -9.26 -14.89 6.97
C PRO A 40 -7.87 -15.20 7.53
N PRO A 41 -7.69 -16.14 8.48
CA PRO A 41 -6.36 -16.48 8.99
C PRO A 41 -5.43 -17.10 7.94
N LYS A 42 -5.97 -17.91 7.01
CA LYS A 42 -5.19 -18.52 5.91
C LYS A 42 -4.70 -17.44 4.95
N VAL A 43 -5.59 -16.52 4.58
CA VAL A 43 -5.27 -15.39 3.70
C VAL A 43 -4.24 -14.47 4.34
N TYR A 44 -4.41 -14.15 5.63
CA TYR A 44 -3.44 -13.36 6.38
C TYR A 44 -2.04 -13.99 6.39
N ALA A 45 -1.96 -15.30 6.65
CA ALA A 45 -0.69 -16.03 6.65
C ALA A 45 -0.01 -16.02 5.26
N ALA A 46 -0.80 -16.18 4.18
CA ALA A 46 -0.31 -16.08 2.81
C ALA A 46 0.27 -14.69 2.52
N ILE A 47 -0.47 -13.62 2.87
CA ILE A 47 0.01 -12.24 2.68
C ILE A 47 1.31 -12.01 3.44
N LYS A 48 1.37 -12.44 4.71
CA LYS A 48 2.58 -12.31 5.52
C LYS A 48 3.78 -13.00 4.86
N ARG A 49 3.60 -14.20 4.30
CA ARG A 49 4.66 -14.94 3.61
C ARG A 49 5.09 -14.25 2.33
N VAL A 50 4.14 -13.82 1.50
CA VAL A 50 4.42 -13.12 0.24
C VAL A 50 5.21 -11.85 0.51
N LEU A 51 4.79 -11.03 1.47
CA LEU A 51 5.50 -9.81 1.81
C LEU A 51 6.90 -10.09 2.38
N ALA A 52 7.05 -11.11 3.24
CA ALA A 52 8.34 -11.47 3.80
C ALA A 52 9.33 -12.01 2.76
N GLY A 53 8.84 -12.68 1.71
CA GLY A 53 9.65 -13.25 0.63
C GLY A 53 9.75 -12.38 -0.63
N PHE A 54 9.12 -11.20 -0.63
CA PHE A 54 9.06 -10.36 -1.83
C PHE A 54 10.40 -9.68 -2.12
N HIS A 55 10.92 -9.95 -3.31
CA HIS A 55 12.10 -9.27 -3.85
C HIS A 55 11.89 -8.96 -5.34
N MET A 56 12.05 -7.69 -5.71
CA MET A 56 11.99 -7.24 -7.11
C MET A 56 13.11 -6.23 -7.35
N GLY A 57 14.25 -6.68 -7.88
CA GLY A 57 15.45 -5.86 -7.98
C GLY A 57 15.89 -5.37 -6.60
N GLU A 58 15.99 -4.05 -6.43
CA GLU A 58 16.36 -3.40 -5.15
C GLU A 58 15.18 -3.15 -4.19
N HIS A 59 13.98 -3.62 -4.56
CA HIS A 59 12.76 -3.45 -3.77
C HIS A 59 12.48 -4.69 -2.93
N HIS A 60 12.30 -4.49 -1.63
CA HIS A 60 11.87 -5.52 -0.68
C HIS A 60 10.90 -4.93 0.34
N TYR A 61 10.05 -5.77 0.92
CA TYR A 61 9.25 -5.38 2.08
C TYR A 61 9.94 -5.77 3.37
N ARG A 62 9.79 -4.91 4.38
CA ARG A 62 10.08 -5.21 5.77
C ARG A 62 8.81 -5.07 6.58
N ILE A 63 8.35 -6.14 7.20
CA ILE A 63 7.19 -6.10 8.09
C ILE A 63 7.62 -5.42 9.39
N VAL A 64 6.97 -4.30 9.72
CA VAL A 64 7.28 -3.49 10.92
C VAL A 64 6.27 -3.68 12.03
N MET A 65 5.06 -4.12 11.69
CA MET A 65 4.00 -4.43 12.65
C MET A 65 3.17 -5.58 12.11
N ALA A 66 2.79 -6.51 12.97
CA ALA A 66 1.87 -7.57 12.66
C ALA A 66 1.00 -7.83 13.89
N ASP A 67 -0.31 -7.74 13.74
CA ASP A 67 -1.29 -8.05 14.77
C ASP A 67 -2.15 -9.23 14.27
N PRO A 68 -1.77 -10.48 14.64
CA PRO A 68 -2.52 -11.66 14.24
C PRO A 68 -3.95 -11.70 14.82
N ALA A 69 -4.20 -11.04 15.96
CA ALA A 69 -5.53 -11.02 16.57
C ALA A 69 -6.49 -10.12 15.76
N LYS A 70 -5.98 -9.04 15.18
CA LYS A 70 -6.74 -8.15 14.28
C LYS A 70 -6.58 -8.49 12.80
N LEU A 71 -5.82 -9.54 12.48
CA LEU A 71 -5.46 -9.93 11.11
C LEU A 71 -4.97 -8.74 10.28
N SER A 72 -4.15 -7.89 10.90
CA SER A 72 -3.59 -6.71 10.27
C SER A 72 -2.07 -6.74 10.33
N LEU A 73 -1.44 -6.08 9.36
CA LEU A 73 0.01 -5.88 9.36
C LEU A 73 0.36 -4.58 8.65
N ARG A 74 1.52 -4.05 9.00
CA ARG A 74 2.18 -2.94 8.31
C ARG A 74 3.53 -3.41 7.79
N ALA A 75 3.73 -3.23 6.51
CA ALA A 75 5.02 -3.40 5.85
C ALA A 75 5.55 -2.06 5.36
N VAL A 76 6.87 -1.91 5.39
CA VAL A 76 7.60 -0.81 4.76
C VAL A 76 8.25 -1.40 3.53
N MET A 77 7.95 -0.85 2.36
CA MET A 77 8.73 -1.11 1.16
C MET A 77 9.97 -0.24 1.23
N GLU A 78 11.13 -0.88 1.22
CA GLU A 78 12.42 -0.23 1.21
C GLU A 78 13.05 -0.37 -0.17
N TRP A 79 13.80 0.64 -0.57
CA TRP A 79 14.66 0.59 -1.73
C TRP A 79 16.11 0.61 -1.24
N ARG A 80 16.85 -0.46 -1.50
CA ARG A 80 18.31 -0.48 -1.34
C ARG A 80 18.97 0.28 -2.48
N ASP A 81 18.80 1.58 -2.53
CA ASP A 81 19.59 2.38 -3.45
C ASP A 81 20.95 2.69 -2.83
N ARG A 82 22.04 2.28 -3.50
CA ARG A 82 23.41 2.55 -3.04
C ARG A 82 23.75 4.04 -3.09
N GLU A 83 23.04 4.82 -3.92
CA GLU A 83 23.34 6.24 -4.17
C GLU A 83 22.56 7.20 -3.27
N SER A 84 21.50 6.74 -2.58
CA SER A 84 20.57 7.61 -1.86
C SER A 84 20.96 7.88 -0.39
N ARG A 85 22.22 8.22 -0.12
CA ARG A 85 22.62 8.64 1.25
C ARG A 85 21.97 9.96 1.69
N ASP A 86 21.52 10.78 0.75
CA ASP A 86 21.13 12.17 1.01
C ASP A 86 19.62 12.43 1.12
N LEU A 87 18.77 11.40 1.01
CA LEU A 87 17.32 11.53 1.22
C LEU A 87 16.97 11.40 2.73
N LEU A 88 17.50 12.31 3.54
CA LEU A 88 17.30 12.38 4.98
C LEU A 88 16.20 13.41 5.33
N PHE A 89 15.06 12.87 5.79
CA PHE A 89 13.92 13.54 6.46
C PHE A 89 13.14 14.56 5.58
N LEU A 90 11.81 14.71 5.67
CA LEU A 90 10.92 14.82 6.82
C LEU A 90 9.53 14.22 6.52
N ASN A 91 9.13 13.21 7.29
CA ASN A 91 7.72 12.89 7.52
C ASN A 91 7.53 12.76 9.04
N PRO A 92 6.47 13.33 9.64
CA PRO A 92 6.20 13.25 11.09
C PRO A 92 6.23 11.85 11.70
N GLN A 93 6.17 10.78 10.90
CA GLN A 93 6.20 9.39 11.35
C GLN A 93 7.59 8.74 11.31
N GLY A 94 8.65 9.47 10.96
CA GLY A 94 10.04 8.97 10.98
C GLY A 94 10.43 8.05 9.81
N TYR A 95 9.57 7.90 8.79
CA TYR A 95 9.88 7.15 7.57
C TYR A 95 10.67 8.01 6.58
N LYS A 96 11.62 7.38 5.87
CA LYS A 96 12.41 8.03 4.81
C LYS A 96 11.54 8.30 3.58
N LEU A 97 11.89 9.30 2.77
CA LEU A 97 11.14 9.63 1.54
C LEU A 97 11.14 8.51 0.49
N ASN A 98 12.17 7.64 0.53
CA ASN A 98 12.26 6.46 -0.33
C ASN A 98 11.51 5.23 0.23
N GLN A 99 10.80 5.38 1.35
CA GLN A 99 9.99 4.33 1.95
C GLN A 99 8.51 4.53 1.63
N ILE A 100 7.82 3.42 1.38
CA ILE A 100 6.37 3.39 1.15
C ILE A 100 5.76 2.47 2.19
N LEU A 101 4.70 2.92 2.85
CA LEU A 101 3.98 2.06 3.79
C LEU A 101 2.91 1.29 3.06
N LEU A 102 2.76 0.03 3.45
CA LEU A 102 1.67 -0.84 3.07
C LEU A 102 1.01 -1.35 4.35
N ASP A 103 -0.18 -0.83 4.64
CA ASP A 103 -1.07 -1.38 5.64
C ASP A 103 -1.98 -2.42 4.99
N VAL A 104 -2.14 -3.57 5.64
CA VAL A 104 -2.99 -4.65 5.19
C VAL A 104 -3.98 -5.01 6.29
N PHE A 105 -5.25 -5.12 5.91
CA PHE A 105 -6.33 -5.56 6.79
C PHE A 105 -7.04 -6.74 6.15
N VAL A 106 -7.21 -7.81 6.91
CA VAL A 106 -7.95 -9.00 6.47
C VAL A 106 -9.18 -9.15 7.37
N SER A 107 -10.36 -9.26 6.77
CA SER A 107 -11.61 -9.43 7.50
C SER A 107 -12.56 -10.36 6.76
N LEU A 108 -13.54 -10.92 7.46
CA LEU A 108 -14.63 -11.66 6.83
C LEU A 108 -15.73 -10.67 6.43
N ASP A 109 -16.09 -10.64 5.16
CA ASP A 109 -17.27 -9.91 4.71
C ASP A 109 -18.53 -10.62 5.22
N ARG A 110 -19.40 -9.87 5.90
CA ARG A 110 -20.59 -10.43 6.54
C ARG A 110 -21.66 -10.83 5.54
N GLU A 111 -21.71 -10.15 4.39
CA GLU A 111 -22.73 -10.34 3.35
C GLU A 111 -22.33 -11.48 2.42
N THR A 112 -21.14 -11.41 1.84
CA THR A 112 -20.67 -12.40 0.85
C THR A 112 -20.07 -13.64 1.49
N LYS A 113 -19.78 -13.61 2.80
CA LYS A 113 -19.02 -14.65 3.53
C LYS A 113 -17.63 -14.91 2.96
N GLN A 114 -17.12 -14.01 2.12
CA GLN A 114 -15.77 -14.09 1.57
C GLN A 114 -14.79 -13.32 2.45
N THR A 115 -13.52 -13.73 2.43
CA THR A 115 -12.46 -12.96 3.06
C THR A 115 -12.14 -11.73 2.22
N ARG A 116 -12.32 -10.57 2.82
CA ARG A 116 -11.97 -9.26 2.26
C ARG A 116 -10.56 -8.87 2.72
N VAL A 117 -9.72 -8.50 1.76
CA VAL A 117 -8.39 -7.96 1.99
C VAL A 117 -8.33 -6.53 1.50
N GLN A 118 -7.95 -5.62 2.38
CA GLN A 118 -7.76 -4.21 2.07
C GLN A 118 -6.28 -3.85 2.15
N PHE A 119 -5.74 -3.38 1.03
CA PHE A 119 -4.39 -2.83 0.94
C PHE A 119 -4.47 -1.31 0.98
N VAL A 120 -3.71 -0.70 1.87
CA VAL A 120 -3.61 0.75 2.02
C VAL A 120 -2.16 1.18 1.88
N TRP A 121 -1.84 1.79 0.74
CA TRP A 121 -0.52 2.32 0.42
C TRP A 121 -0.43 3.78 0.84
N THR A 122 0.65 4.11 1.56
CA THR A 122 1.02 5.49 1.86
C THR A 122 2.33 5.82 1.15
N ILE A 123 2.22 6.63 0.10
CA ILE A 123 3.34 7.07 -0.74
C ILE A 123 3.67 8.52 -0.38
N TYR A 124 4.84 8.74 0.20
CA TYR A 124 5.23 10.09 0.66
C TYR A 124 5.81 10.97 -0.45
N ALA A 125 6.46 10.39 -1.47
CA ALA A 125 7.05 11.14 -2.56
C ALA A 125 6.46 10.74 -3.92
N LEU A 126 5.96 11.74 -4.64
CA LEU A 126 5.24 11.60 -5.92
C LEU A 126 6.06 10.88 -6.99
N PHE A 127 7.38 11.10 -7.02
CA PHE A 127 8.30 10.49 -7.98
C PHE A 127 8.34 8.96 -7.91
N PHE A 128 7.98 8.37 -6.77
CA PHE A 128 7.97 6.91 -6.61
C PHE A 128 6.67 6.26 -7.08
N ARG A 129 5.59 7.00 -7.32
CA ARG A 129 4.26 6.45 -7.66
C ARG A 129 4.26 5.51 -8.85
N GLY A 130 4.96 5.87 -9.93
CA GLY A 130 5.05 5.02 -11.12
C GLY A 130 5.64 3.64 -10.81
N ARG A 131 6.67 3.59 -9.96
CA ARG A 131 7.28 2.34 -9.49
C ARG A 131 6.37 1.59 -8.52
N VAL A 132 5.65 2.29 -7.64
CA VAL A 132 4.68 1.67 -6.75
C VAL A 132 3.60 0.95 -7.53
N ARG A 133 3.07 1.54 -8.60
CA ARG A 133 2.06 0.88 -9.44
C ARG A 133 2.55 -0.44 -10.03
N LEU A 134 3.81 -0.49 -10.47
CA LEU A 134 4.41 -1.74 -10.96
C LEU A 134 4.53 -2.76 -9.83
N ILE A 135 5.09 -2.37 -8.70
CA ILE A 135 5.28 -3.27 -7.55
C ILE A 135 3.94 -3.76 -7.01
N GLN A 136 2.94 -2.90 -6.91
CA GLN A 136 1.57 -3.25 -6.51
C GLN A 136 0.97 -4.32 -7.40
N ARG A 137 1.13 -4.22 -8.73
CA ARG A 137 0.67 -5.27 -9.66
C ARG A 137 1.38 -6.59 -9.41
N VAL A 138 2.71 -6.57 -9.25
CA VAL A 138 3.50 -7.78 -9.01
C VAL A 138 3.14 -8.41 -7.66
N THR A 139 3.06 -7.62 -6.59
CA THR A 139 2.65 -8.08 -5.25
C THR A 139 1.26 -8.73 -5.30
N ASN A 140 0.31 -8.14 -6.03
CA ASN A 140 -1.01 -8.73 -6.23
C ASN A 140 -0.98 -10.05 -7.00
N GLN A 141 -0.17 -10.14 -8.06
CA GLN A 141 -0.01 -11.38 -8.84
C GLN A 141 0.62 -12.50 -8.01
N VAL A 142 1.68 -12.19 -7.27
CA VAL A 142 2.36 -13.16 -6.38
C VAL A 142 1.39 -13.63 -5.30
N LEU A 143 0.60 -12.71 -4.72
CA LEU A 143 -0.43 -13.05 -3.75
C LEU A 143 -1.48 -14.03 -4.30
N GLN A 144 -2.01 -13.75 -5.50
CA GLN A 144 -2.97 -14.63 -6.16
C GLN A 144 -2.37 -16.02 -6.43
N SER A 145 -1.10 -16.07 -6.86
CA SER A 145 -0.41 -17.34 -7.11
C SER A 145 -0.18 -18.16 -5.84
N GLU A 146 0.20 -17.52 -4.72
CA GLU A 146 0.41 -18.19 -3.44
C GLU A 146 -0.91 -18.73 -2.86
N LEU A 147 -1.99 -17.97 -2.99
CA LEU A 147 -3.30 -18.43 -2.53
C LEU A 147 -3.79 -19.62 -3.37
N ALA A 148 -3.58 -19.60 -4.69
CA ALA A 148 -3.88 -20.74 -5.56
C ALA A 148 -3.05 -21.99 -5.19
N SER A 149 -1.75 -21.84 -4.93
CA SER A 149 -0.86 -22.96 -4.56
C SER A 149 -1.23 -23.58 -3.21
N MET A 150 -1.65 -22.76 -2.24
CA MET A 150 -2.13 -23.19 -0.93
C MET A 150 -3.50 -23.88 -0.97
N SER A 151 -4.28 -23.69 -2.04
CA SER A 151 -5.54 -24.40 -2.25
C SER A 151 -5.33 -25.72 -2.99
N ALA A 152 -4.32 -25.82 -3.86
CA ALA A 152 -3.91 -27.08 -4.49
C ALA A 152 -3.27 -28.09 -3.51
N SER A 153 -2.44 -27.62 -2.56
CA SER A 153 -1.80 -28.50 -1.56
C SER A 153 -2.77 -29.15 -0.56
N ALA A 154 -4.01 -28.65 -0.47
CA ALA A 154 -5.04 -29.22 0.42
C ALA A 154 -5.76 -30.44 -0.19
N VAL A 155 -5.58 -30.71 -1.49
CA VAL A 155 -6.24 -31.81 -2.21
C VAL A 155 -5.40 -33.10 -2.21
N THR A 156 -4.13 -33.02 -1.84
CA THR A 156 -3.17 -34.14 -1.87
C THR A 156 -2.84 -34.75 -0.50
N LYS A 157 -3.72 -34.60 0.50
CA LYS A 157 -3.56 -35.26 1.80
C LYS A 157 -4.79 -36.09 2.17
#